data_AF-A0A0Q0H6B3-F1
#
_entry.id   AF-A0A0Q0H6B3-F1
#
_cell.length_a   1.000
_cell.length_b   1.000
_cell.length_c   1.000
_cell.angle_alpha   90.00
_cell.angle_beta   90.00
_cell.angle_gamma   90.00
#
_symmetry.space_group_name_H-M   'P 1'
#
loop_
_entity.id
_entity.type
_entity.pdbx_description
1 polymer ?
#
loop_
_entity_poly.entity_id
_entity_poly.type
_entity_poly.pdbx_seq_one_letter_code
_entity_poly.pdbx_strand_id
1 'polypeptide(L)' 'MAKKPVYIVVDGCIQEGRNIVLRGSPYTPASEEMEDALVAEGRIAISTDPRAQEAIQSQAASRDETDGD' A
#
# COMPACT_ATOMS: atom_id res chain seq x y z
N MET A 1 14.13 5.29 18.40
CA MET A 1 13.41 5.92 17.27
C MET A 1 12.43 4.89 16.72
N ALA A 2 11.15 4.98 17.08
CA ALA A 2 10.14 4.03 16.61
C ALA A 2 9.83 4.37 15.15
N LYS A 3 10.43 3.63 14.20
CA LYS A 3 9.91 3.59 12.84
C LYS A 3 8.52 2.95 12.95
N LYS A 4 7.47 3.73 12.75
CA LYS A 4 6.12 3.20 12.64
C LYS A 4 6.11 2.13 11.54
N PRO A 5 5.40 1.02 11.72
CA PRO A 5 5.24 0.03 10.66
C PRO A 5 4.70 0.73 9.41
N VAL A 6 5.39 0.57 8.30
CA VAL A 6 4.95 1.10 7.00
C VAL A 6 4.01 0.07 6.41
N TYR A 7 2.77 0.45 6.22
CA TYR A 7 1.77 -0.37 5.54
C TYR A 7 1.81 -0.12 4.05
N ILE A 8 1.42 -1.11 3.27
CA ILE A 8 1.37 -1.06 1.82
C ILE A 8 -0.03 -1.51 1.43
N VAL A 9 -0.63 -0.82 0.49
CA VAL A 9 -1.90 -1.27 -0.10
C VAL A 9 -1.64 -2.54 -0.89
N VAL A 10 -2.23 -3.64 -0.49
CA VAL A 10 -2.08 -4.93 -1.17
C VAL A 10 -3.27 -5.28 -2.03
N ASP A 11 -4.41 -4.66 -1.77
CA ASP A 11 -5.64 -4.87 -2.51
C ASP A 11 -6.41 -3.56 -2.71
N GLY A 12 -6.87 -3.34 -3.94
CA GLY A 12 -7.62 -2.15 -4.33
C GLY A 12 -6.83 -0.84 -4.27
N CYS A 13 -7.53 0.23 -3.90
CA CYS A 13 -6.96 1.55 -3.67
C CYS A 13 -7.62 2.19 -2.45
N ILE A 14 -6.85 2.97 -1.70
CA ILE A 14 -7.35 3.74 -0.57
C ILE A 14 -7.51 5.18 -1.02
N GLN A 15 -8.71 5.71 -0.87
CA GLN A 15 -9.00 7.11 -1.10
C GLN A 15 -9.11 7.84 0.23
N GLU A 16 -8.10 8.64 0.56
CA GLU A 16 -8.12 9.56 1.69
C GLU A 16 -8.35 10.99 1.18
N GLY A 17 -9.61 11.41 1.20
CA GLY A 17 -10.02 12.73 0.71
C GLY A 17 -9.68 12.91 -0.77
N ARG A 18 -8.61 13.66 -1.06
CA ARG A 18 -8.09 13.87 -2.43
C ARG A 18 -6.90 12.98 -2.78
N ASN A 19 -6.33 12.29 -1.80
CA ASN A 19 -5.20 11.42 -2.04
C ASN A 19 -5.71 10.01 -2.35
N ILE A 20 -5.26 9.42 -3.46
CA ILE A 20 -5.59 8.05 -3.82
C ILE A 20 -4.28 7.25 -3.77
N VAL A 21 -4.21 6.32 -2.82
CA VAL A 21 -3.08 5.43 -2.62
C VAL A 21 -3.42 4.09 -3.28
N LEU A 22 -2.70 3.76 -4.34
CA LEU A 22 -2.94 2.56 -5.13
C LEU A 22 -2.23 1.34 -4.52
N ARG A 23 -2.67 0.14 -4.91
CA ARG A 23 -1.96 -1.12 -4.63
C ARG A 23 -0.47 -1.02 -4.97
N GLY A 24 0.38 -1.41 -4.03
CA GLY A 24 1.84 -1.34 -4.09
C GLY A 24 2.43 -0.02 -3.59
N SER A 25 1.59 0.97 -3.27
CA SER A 25 2.04 2.22 -2.68
C SER A 25 2.03 2.17 -1.15
N PRO A 26 3.00 2.86 -0.51
CA PRO A 26 3.03 2.95 0.94
C PRO A 26 1.85 3.78 1.44
N TYR A 27 1.14 3.18 2.39
CA TYR A 27 0.02 3.77 3.09
C TYR A 27 0.39 3.91 4.57
N THR A 28 0.03 5.04 5.16
CA THR A 28 0.21 5.25 6.60
C THR A 28 -1.16 5.61 7.17
N PRO A 29 -1.80 4.71 7.92
CA PRO A 29 -3.08 4.99 8.51
C PRO A 29 -2.98 6.19 9.46
N ALA A 30 -3.98 7.05 9.44
CA ALA A 30 -4.05 8.24 10.29
C ALA A 30 -4.41 7.90 11.75
N SER A 31 -5.02 6.74 12.01
CA SER A 31 -5.47 6.26 13.33
C SER A 31 -5.54 4.74 13.37
N GLU A 32 -5.45 4.18 14.58
CA GLU A 32 -5.47 2.73 14.82
C GLU A 32 -6.77 2.05 14.36
N GLU A 33 -7.94 2.70 14.53
CA GLU A 33 -9.21 2.18 13.98
C GLU A 33 -9.17 2.02 12.46
N MET A 34 -8.53 2.97 11.76
CA MET A 34 -8.44 2.94 10.30
C MET A 34 -7.44 1.88 9.84
N GLU A 35 -6.34 1.73 10.58
CA GLU A 35 -5.39 0.64 10.40
C GLU A 35 -6.08 -0.72 10.53
N ASP A 36 -6.75 -0.96 11.66
CA ASP A 36 -7.41 -2.23 11.95
C ASP A 36 -8.49 -2.54 10.91
N ALA A 37 -9.33 -1.57 10.54
CA ALA A 37 -10.35 -1.76 9.51
C ALA A 37 -9.73 -2.17 8.16
N LEU A 38 -8.66 -1.50 7.72
CA LEU A 38 -8.02 -1.78 6.43
C LEU A 38 -7.21 -3.09 6.44
N VAL A 39 -6.61 -3.43 7.59
CA VAL A 39 -5.89 -4.70 7.79
C VAL A 39 -6.89 -5.86 7.86
N ALA A 40 -7.98 -5.71 8.60
CA ALA A 40 -9.05 -6.70 8.74
C ALA A 40 -9.77 -6.94 7.41
N GLU A 41 -9.97 -5.89 6.60
CA GLU A 41 -10.50 -5.99 5.24
C GLU A 41 -9.49 -6.62 4.27
N GLY A 42 -8.21 -6.69 4.65
CA GLY A 42 -7.13 -7.22 3.82
C GLY A 42 -6.69 -6.26 2.71
N ARG A 43 -7.05 -4.98 2.82
CA ARG A 43 -6.65 -3.92 1.88
C ARG A 43 -5.21 -3.49 2.02
N ILE A 44 -4.70 -3.47 3.26
CA ILE A 44 -3.30 -3.13 3.54
C ILE A 44 -2.60 -4.25 4.29
N ALA A 45 -1.30 -4.37 4.05
CA ALA A 45 -0.44 -5.27 4.80
C ALA A 45 0.86 -4.54 5.17
N ILE A 46 1.54 -5.03 6.20
CA ILE A 46 2.85 -4.49 6.61
C ILE A 46 3.82 -4.67 5.45
N SER A 47 4.71 -3.71 5.21
CA SER A 47 5.75 -3.77 4.15
C SER A 47 6.66 -5.01 4.21
N THR A 48 6.74 -5.66 5.36
CA THR A 48 7.45 -6.93 5.58
C THR A 48 6.62 -8.16 5.22
N ASP A 49 5.32 -8.02 4.97
CA ASP A 49 4.42 -9.10 4.56
C ASP A 49 4.65 -9.41 3.06
N PRO A 50 4.65 -10.69 2.66
CA PRO A 50 4.85 -11.07 1.26
C PRO A 50 3.83 -10.42 0.31
N ARG A 51 2.57 -10.26 0.76
CA ARG A 51 1.51 -9.63 -0.04
C ARG A 51 1.83 -8.17 -0.39
N ALA A 52 2.49 -7.48 0.53
CA ALA A 52 2.96 -6.11 0.34
C ALA A 52 4.13 -6.03 -0.64
N GLN A 53 5.10 -6.93 -0.49
CA GLN A 53 6.25 -7.03 -1.39
C GLN A 53 5.81 -7.28 -2.83
N GLU A 54 4.90 -8.23 -3.05
CA GLU A 54 4.35 -8.56 -4.37
C GLU A 54 3.59 -7.38 -5.00
N ALA A 55 2.82 -6.66 -4.20
CA ALA A 55 2.09 -5.47 -4.65
C ALA A 55 3.05 -4.35 -5.10
N ILE A 56 4.11 -4.08 -4.33
CA ILE A 56 5.14 -3.10 -4.67
C ILE A 56 5.84 -3.50 -5.97
N GLN A 57 6.25 -4.77 -6.08
CA GLN A 57 6.97 -5.28 -7.23
C GLN A 57 6.13 -5.22 -8.51
N SER A 58 4.84 -5.58 -8.41
CA SER A 58 3.91 -5.46 -9.54
C SER A 58 3.72 -4.00 -9.98
N GLN A 59 3.57 -3.08 -9.03
CA GLN A 59 3.43 -1.64 -9.35
C GLN A 59 4.72 -1.06 -9.96
N ALA A 60 5.87 -1.46 -9.46
CA ALA A 60 7.17 -1.04 -10.00
C ALA A 60 7.36 -1.56 -11.43
N ALA A 61 7.02 -2.82 -11.70
CA ALA A 61 7.12 -3.41 -13.03
C ALA A 61 6.18 -2.73 -14.04
N SER A 62 4.96 -2.35 -13.64
CA SER A 62 4.01 -1.67 -14.53
C SER A 62 4.32 -0.19 -14.79
N ARG A 63 5.22 0.44 -14.03
CA ARG A 63 5.60 1.86 -14.23
C ARG A 63 6.82 2.05 -15.15
N ASP A 64 7.59 1.00 -15.38
CA ASP A 64 8.80 1.05 -16.22
C ASP A 64 8.48 0.77 -17.71
N GLU A 65 7.36 0.11 -18.01
CA GLU A 65 6.87 -0.23 -19.35
C GLU A 65 6.09 0.91 -20.05
N THR A 66 6.48 2.18 -19.87
CA THR A 66 5.87 3.30 -20.63
C THR A 66 6.88 4.32 -21.18
N ASP A 67 8.18 4.02 -21.14
CA ASP A 67 9.21 4.85 -21.79
C ASP A 67 10.01 4.00 -22.77
N GLY A 68 9.42 3.75 -23.94
CA GLY A 68 10.02 2.85 -24.93
C GLY A 68 9.20 2.71 -26.22
N ASP A 69 8.93 3.82 -26.90
CA ASP A 69 8.77 3.84 -28.37
C ASP A 69 9.37 5.13 -28.95
#